data_AF-A0A2M8E8X3-F1
#
_entry.id   AF-A0A2M8E8X3-F1
#
_cell.length_a   1.000
_cell.length_b   1.000
_cell.length_c   1.000
_cell.angle_alpha   90.00
_cell.angle_beta   90.00
_cell.angle_gamma   90.00
#
_symmetry.space_group_name_H-M   'P 1'
#
loop_
_entity.id
_entity.type
_entity.pdbx_description
1 polymer ?
#
loop_
_entity_poly.entity_id
_entity_poly.type
_entity_poly.pdbx_seq_one_letter_code
_entity_poly.pdbx_strand_id
1 'polypeptide(L)' 'MIAEQERVARLAAVQNALASQHMEGLAPERQVLEDAQKWAHGEKTISQAIADFKARLQRAAA' A
#
# COMPACT_ATOMS: atom_id res chain seq x y z
N MET A 1 15.07 7.24 -6.05
CA MET A 1 14.10 8.06 -6.81
C MET A 1 13.64 7.21 -7.99
N ILE A 2 12.34 6.99 -8.17
CA ILE A 2 11.79 6.17 -9.26
C ILE A 2 11.48 7.04 -10.49
N ALA A 3 11.35 6.41 -11.65
CA ALA A 3 10.96 7.12 -12.87
C ALA A 3 9.50 7.62 -12.79
N GLU A 4 9.19 8.73 -13.45
CA GLU A 4 7.83 9.29 -13.43
C GLU A 4 6.79 8.32 -14.00
N GLN A 5 7.12 7.63 -15.08
CA GLN A 5 6.22 6.65 -15.67
C GLN A 5 5.95 5.46 -14.74
N GLU A 6 6.95 5.06 -13.95
CA GLU A 6 6.79 4.05 -12.92
C GLU A 6 5.90 4.56 -11.78
N ARG A 7 6.08 5.81 -11.33
CA ARG A 7 5.24 6.45 -10.31
C ARG A 7 3.77 6.47 -10.75
N VAL A 8 3.49 6.87 -11.99
CA VAL A 8 2.13 6.89 -12.56
C VAL A 8 1.53 5.48 -12.59
N ALA A 9 2.28 4.48 -13.06
CA ALA A 9 1.81 3.10 -13.11
C ALA A 9 1.49 2.55 -11.70
N ARG A 10 2.33 2.85 -10.71
CA ARG A 10 2.09 2.42 -9.33
C ARG A 10 0.89 3.12 -8.69
N LEU A 11 0.70 4.43 -8.93
CA LEU A 11 -0.47 5.16 -8.44
C LEU A 11 -1.77 4.58 -9.00
N ALA A 12 -1.81 4.27 -10.30
CA ALA A 12 -2.95 3.61 -10.92
C ALA A 12 -3.21 2.22 -10.30
N ALA A 13 -2.15 1.45 -10.02
CA ALA A 13 -2.28 0.16 -9.34
C ALA A 13 -2.88 0.29 -7.94
N VAL A 14 -2.45 1.28 -7.14
CA VAL A 14 -3.02 1.55 -5.80
C VAL A 14 -4.50 1.91 -5.90
N GLN A 15 -4.88 2.80 -6.83
CA GLN A 15 -6.27 3.21 -7.02
C GLN A 15 -7.17 2.04 -7.43
N ASN A 16 -6.73 1.21 -8.38
CA ASN A 16 -7.48 0.05 -8.83
C ASN A 16 -7.64 -1.00 -7.73
N ALA A 17 -6.58 -1.25 -6.95
CA ALA A 17 -6.64 -2.17 -5.82
C ALA A 17 -7.61 -1.66 -4.75
N LEU A 18 -7.58 -0.37 -4.41
CA LEU A 18 -8.51 0.25 -3.46
C LEU A 18 -9.96 0.17 -3.95
N ALA A 19 -10.21 0.50 -5.22
CA ALA A 19 -11.53 0.37 -5.81
C ALA A 19 -12.06 -1.07 -5.72
N SER A 20 -11.19 -2.06 -5.95
CA SER A 20 -11.52 -3.48 -5.81
C SER A 20 -11.93 -3.85 -4.38
N GLN A 21 -11.25 -3.32 -3.35
CA GLN A 21 -11.67 -3.53 -1.96
C GLN A 21 -13.03 -2.89 -1.66
N HIS A 22 -13.26 -1.66 -2.15
CA HIS A 22 -14.54 -0.97 -1.95
C HIS A 22 -15.71 -1.68 -2.64
N MET A 23 -15.50 -2.30 -3.82
CA MET A 23 -16.53 -3.10 -4.48
C MET A 23 -16.98 -4.30 -3.64
N GLU A 24 -16.07 -4.86 -2.82
CA GLU A 24 -16.36 -5.93 -1.86
C GLU A 24 -16.86 -5.42 -0.50
N GLY A 25 -17.11 -4.11 -0.36
CA GLY A 25 -17.51 -3.49 0.90
C GLY A 25 -16.40 -3.46 1.96
N LEU A 26 -15.14 -3.67 1.57
CA LEU A 26 -13.99 -3.69 2.46
C LEU A 26 -13.35 -2.30 2.54
N ALA A 27 -13.00 -1.88 3.74
CA ALA A 27 -12.26 -0.64 4.00
C ALA A 27 -10.86 -0.99 4.55
N PRO A 28 -9.79 -0.85 3.74
CA PRO A 28 -8.44 -1.10 4.21
C PRO A 28 -8.03 -0.14 5.34
N GLU A 29 -7.17 -0.62 6.23
CA GLU A 29 -6.60 0.20 7.31
C GLU A 29 -5.85 1.42 6.75
N ARG A 30 -5.98 2.57 7.43
CA ARG A 30 -5.30 3.82 7.06
C ARG A 30 -3.79 3.64 6.86
N GLN A 31 -3.13 2.89 7.74
CA GLN A 31 -1.68 2.69 7.67
C GLN A 31 -1.27 1.89 6.42
N VAL A 32 -2.11 0.97 5.93
CA VAL A 32 -1.88 0.23 4.68
C VAL A 32 -1.98 1.16 3.47
N LEU A 33 -2.94 2.09 3.49
CA LEU A 33 -3.09 3.10 2.44
C LEU A 33 -1.88 4.04 2.39
N GLU A 34 -1.40 4.50 3.55
CA GLU A 34 -0.20 5.34 3.64
C GLU A 34 1.06 4.63 3.13
N ASP A 35 1.23 3.35 3.47
CA ASP A 35 2.35 2.54 2.98
C ASP A 35 2.27 2.29 1.47
N ALA A 36 1.06 2.09 0.93
CA ALA A 36 0.84 1.95 -0.51
C ALA A 36 1.17 3.24 -1.27
N GLN A 37 0.82 4.42 -0.72
CA GLN A 37 1.20 5.71 -1.30
C GLN A 37 2.72 5.92 -1.29
N LYS A 38 3.39 5.66 -0.16
CA LYS A 38 4.87 5.73 -0.08
C LYS A 38 5.54 4.80 -1.09
N TRP A 39 4.98 3.62 -1.31
CA TRP A 39 5.46 2.72 -2.37
C TRP A 39 5.25 3.30 -3.77
N ALA A 40 4.08 3.87 -4.04
CA ALA A 40 3.78 4.49 -5.32
C ALA A 40 4.70 5.67 -5.64
N HIS A 41 5.10 6.45 -4.62
CA HIS A 41 6.07 7.56 -4.73
C HIS A 41 7.55 7.13 -4.72
N GLY A 42 7.83 5.83 -4.49
CA GLY A 42 9.20 5.31 -4.44
C GLY A 42 9.95 5.67 -3.14
N GLU A 43 9.24 6.09 -2.11
CA GLU A 43 9.75 6.39 -0.77
C GLU A 43 9.91 5.10 0.07
N LYS A 44 9.19 4.04 -0.30
CA LYS A 44 9.20 2.74 0.38
C LYS A 44 9.19 1.61 -0.65
N THR A 45 9.90 0.52 -0.37
CA THR A 45 9.76 -0.70 -1.18
C THR A 45 8.49 -1.46 -0.80
N ILE A 46 7.92 -2.23 -1.73
CA ILE A 46 6.74 -3.05 -1.42
C ILE A 46 7.04 -4.09 -0.34
N SER A 47 8.26 -4.66 -0.34
CA SER A 47 8.71 -5.61 0.66
C SER A 47 8.75 -5.00 2.06
N GLN A 48 9.20 -3.75 2.20
CA GLN A 48 9.15 -3.02 3.47
C GLN A 48 7.71 -2.75 3.91
N ALA A 49 6.81 -2.36 3.00
CA ALA A 49 5.39 -2.17 3.32
C ALA A 49 4.75 -3.45 3.86
N ILE A 50 5.02 -4.59 3.23
CA ILE A 50 4.54 -5.91 3.67
C ILE A 50 5.14 -6.31 5.01
N ALA A 51 6.44 -6.10 5.21
CA ALA A 51 7.11 -6.41 6.47
C ALA A 51 6.52 -5.61 7.65
N ASP A 52 6.30 -4.31 7.45
CA ASP A 52 5.71 -3.44 8.47
C ASP A 52 4.27 -3.85 8.80
N PHE A 53 3.48 -4.24 7.79
CA PHE A 53 2.15 -4.77 8.01
C PHE A 53 2.17 -6.05 8.85
N LYS A 54 3.04 -7.02 8.52
CA LYS A 54 3.18 -8.26 9.30
C LYS A 54 3.60 -7.99 10.73
N ALA A 55 4.54 -7.07 10.95
CA ALA A 55 4.97 -6.68 12.29
C ALA A 55 3.83 -6.03 13.11
N ARG A 56 2.95 -5.24 12.48
CA ARG A 56 1.74 -4.71 13.14
C ARG A 56 0.77 -5.82 13.53
N LEU A 57 0.49 -6.76 12.64
CA LEU A 57 -0.37 -7.90 12.95
C LEU A 57 0.17 -8.74 14.12
N GLN A 58 1.47 -9.00 14.15
CA GLN A 58 2.11 -9.72 15.26
C GLN A 58 1.95 -9.00 16.60
N ARG A 59 2.10 -7.67 16.61
CA ARG A 59 1.92 -6.85 17.81
C ARG A 59 0.45 -6.76 18.25
N ALA A 60 -0.49 -6.82 17.33
CA ALA A 60 -1.92 -6.80 17.64
C ALA A 60 -2.44 -8.15 18.17
N ALA A 61 -1.73 -9.23 17.86
CA ALA A 61 -2.06 -10.59 18.28
C ALA A 61 -1.39 -11.01 19.62
N ALA A 62 -0.50 -10.18 20.16
CA ALA A 62 0.22 -10.38 21.42
C ALA A 62 -0.50 -9.67 22.58
#